data_AF-A0A938BEU7-F1
#
_entry.id   AF-A0A938BEU7-F1
#
_cell.length_a   1.000
_cell.length_b   1.000
_cell.length_c   1.000
_cell.angle_alpha   90.00
_cell.angle_beta   90.00
_cell.angle_gamma   90.00
#
_symmetry.space_group_name_H-M   'P 1'
#
loop_
_entity.id
_entity.type
_entity.pdbx_description
1 polymer ?
#
loop_
_entity_poly.entity_id
_entity_poly.type
_entity_poly.pdbx_seq_one_letter_code
_entity_poly.pdbx_strand_id
1 'polypeptide(L)'
;MKNFNLSIQVLMIIMLFNFPASSFSLEKDFSETENLMEDIKIINLLNNLDLRSEQAEFIVSKAQEIKRIRDSSKEKARSLSPEVAETCKTIKEEVFGKKVFIDDETAKNFHKTKEDIETMQKEVSERIDYIAKSVEQQLEPFQLNALDNYTPCIIPRISKGRIGQADSSEGLVKALERVKKMPEVRYEEHKAHLAEKLTERIKKHYPPQEGLNEAQIKSRLLKTFEDVRDMEDVEFELNKEDIAKGFEETSLPKKKEMSRAAKIKKFLLSENIIPILKERLD
;
A
#
# COMPACT_ATOMS: atom_id res chain seq x y z
N MET A 1 -29.83 -2.76 25.98
CA MET A 1 -28.97 -3.16 24.84
C MET A 1 -27.97 -2.04 24.51
N LYS A 2 -26.91 -1.87 25.30
CA LYS A 2 -25.89 -0.81 25.08
C LYS A 2 -24.45 -1.24 25.46
N ASN A 3 -24.14 -2.54 25.49
CA ASN A 3 -22.83 -3.03 25.98
C ASN A 3 -22.09 -3.93 24.98
N PHE A 4 -21.94 -3.47 23.72
CA PHE A 4 -21.10 -4.19 22.73
C PHE A 4 -20.04 -3.32 22.04
N ASN A 5 -19.99 -2.01 22.31
CA ASN A 5 -19.06 -1.09 21.64
C ASN A 5 -17.73 -0.85 22.36
N LEU A 6 -17.59 -1.23 23.64
CA LEU A 6 -16.38 -0.94 24.41
C LEU A 6 -15.21 -1.90 24.08
N SER A 7 -15.52 -3.14 23.71
CA SER A 7 -14.49 -4.17 23.42
C SER A 7 -13.79 -3.96 22.08
N ILE A 8 -14.44 -3.30 21.12
CA ILE A 8 -13.87 -3.02 19.79
C ILE A 8 -12.92 -1.80 19.83
N GLN A 9 -13.18 -0.83 20.71
CA GLN A 9 -12.34 0.36 20.83
C GLN A 9 -11.00 0.08 21.51
N VAL A 10 -10.92 -0.89 22.43
CA VAL A 10 -9.66 -1.31 23.06
C VAL A 10 -8.77 -2.10 22.07
N LEU A 11 -9.37 -2.87 21.15
CA LEU A 11 -8.64 -3.65 20.16
C LEU A 11 -7.97 -2.77 19.08
N MET A 12 -8.56 -1.62 18.72
CA MET A 12 -7.96 -0.68 17.77
C MET A 12 -6.76 0.10 18.32
N ILE A 13 -6.64 0.23 19.65
CA ILE A 13 -5.56 0.99 20.27
C ILE A 13 -4.27 0.16 20.40
N ILE A 14 -4.37 -1.17 20.49
CA ILE A 14 -3.20 -2.06 20.45
C ILE A 14 -2.50 -1.99 19.08
N MET A 15 -3.24 -1.76 17.98
CA MET A 15 -2.61 -1.52 16.66
C MET A 15 -1.93 -0.15 16.52
N LEU A 16 -2.26 0.82 17.37
CA LEU A 16 -1.66 2.17 17.37
C LEU A 16 -0.36 2.23 18.18
N PHE A 17 -0.04 1.19 18.96
CA PHE A 17 1.21 1.02 19.70
C PHE A 17 1.93 -0.27 19.30
N ASN A 18 2.09 -0.54 18.01
CA ASN A 18 3.07 -1.53 17.53
C ASN A 18 4.50 -1.04 17.84
N PHE A 19 4.90 -1.13 19.11
CA PHE A 19 6.29 -1.30 19.48
C PHE A 19 6.62 -2.77 19.20
N PRO A 20 7.47 -3.09 18.19
CA PRO A 20 7.92 -4.45 17.99
C PRO A 20 8.81 -4.84 19.18
N ALA A 21 8.22 -5.50 20.16
CA ALA A 21 8.97 -6.22 21.18
C ALA A 21 9.15 -7.67 20.71
N SER A 22 10.38 -7.95 20.25
CA SER A 22 11.02 -9.27 20.17
C SER A 22 10.46 -10.33 19.21
N SER A 23 10.81 -10.21 17.92
CA SER A 23 11.10 -11.33 17.02
C SER A 23 12.58 -11.31 16.60
N PHE A 24 13.46 -11.36 17.59
CA PHE A 24 14.89 -11.11 17.42
C PHE A 24 15.63 -12.34 16.85
N SER A 25 15.72 -12.42 15.52
CA SER A 25 16.85 -13.01 14.76
C SER A 25 16.58 -13.00 13.24
N LEU A 26 15.35 -13.26 12.79
CA LEU A 26 14.98 -13.25 11.37
C LEU A 26 14.65 -11.85 10.83
N GLU A 27 14.28 -10.92 11.69
CA GLU A 27 13.79 -9.57 11.31
C GLU A 27 14.89 -8.65 10.77
N LYS A 28 16.15 -8.92 11.12
CA LYS A 28 17.30 -8.09 10.71
C LYS A 28 17.71 -8.34 9.25
N ASP A 29 17.71 -9.59 8.79
CA ASP A 29 18.11 -9.96 7.42
C ASP A 29 17.09 -9.53 6.35
N PHE A 30 15.79 -9.55 6.69
CA PHE A 30 14.76 -9.01 5.81
C PHE A 30 14.79 -7.47 5.75
N SER A 31 15.20 -6.79 6.82
CA SER A 31 15.23 -5.32 6.85
C SER A 31 16.20 -4.72 5.81
N GLU A 32 17.35 -5.35 5.58
CA GLU A 32 18.31 -4.89 4.56
C GLU A 32 17.76 -5.11 3.15
N THR A 33 17.15 -6.28 2.90
CA THR A 33 16.51 -6.58 1.62
C THR A 33 15.36 -5.63 1.33
N GLU A 34 14.52 -5.34 2.32
CA GLU A 34 13.42 -4.38 2.20
C GLU A 34 13.92 -2.98 1.90
N ASN A 35 14.96 -2.51 2.60
CA ASN A 35 15.58 -1.21 2.33
C ASN A 35 16.13 -1.14 0.90
N LEU A 36 16.86 -2.15 0.44
CA LEU A 36 17.34 -2.21 -0.95
C LEU A 36 16.20 -2.20 -1.97
N MET A 37 15.10 -2.91 -1.69
CA MET A 37 13.91 -2.89 -2.56
C MET A 37 13.23 -1.52 -2.59
N GLU A 38 13.25 -0.77 -1.50
CA GLU A 38 12.78 0.62 -1.46
C GLU A 38 13.72 1.56 -2.23
N ASP A 39 15.03 1.41 -2.04
CA ASP A 39 16.04 2.20 -2.73
C ASP A 39 15.94 2.02 -4.24
N ILE A 40 15.82 0.78 -4.71
CA ILE A 40 15.61 0.48 -6.14
C ILE A 40 14.35 1.18 -6.68
N LYS A 41 13.24 1.17 -5.93
CA LYS A 41 12.02 1.87 -6.36
C LYS A 41 12.27 3.37 -6.45
N ILE A 42 12.92 3.96 -5.45
CA ILE A 42 13.28 5.40 -5.45
C ILE A 42 14.18 5.73 -6.64
N ILE A 43 15.25 4.95 -6.86
CA ILE A 43 16.18 5.13 -7.99
C ILE A 43 15.43 5.05 -9.33
N ASN A 44 14.55 4.06 -9.49
CA ASN A 44 13.73 3.92 -10.70
C ASN A 44 12.81 5.12 -10.93
N LEU A 45 12.23 5.68 -9.86
CA LEU A 45 11.45 6.92 -9.97
C LEU A 45 12.35 8.09 -10.38
N LEU A 46 13.45 8.31 -9.67
CA LEU A 46 14.37 9.42 -9.90
C LEU A 46 14.93 9.45 -11.33
N ASN A 47 15.22 8.28 -11.91
CA ASN A 47 15.67 8.15 -13.29
C ASN A 47 14.65 8.67 -14.31
N ASN A 48 13.36 8.66 -13.97
CA ASN A 48 12.29 9.15 -14.84
C ASN A 48 11.89 10.61 -14.55
N LEU A 49 12.33 11.18 -13.43
CA LEU A 49 11.98 12.56 -13.06
C LEU A 49 12.95 13.59 -13.64
N ASP A 50 14.17 13.22 -14.01
CA ASP A 50 15.18 14.13 -14.57
C ASP A 50 15.28 15.43 -13.74
N LEU A 51 15.58 15.28 -12.45
CA LEU A 51 15.61 16.39 -11.51
C LEU A 51 16.82 17.29 -11.79
N ARG A 52 16.59 18.61 -11.83
CA ARG A 52 17.69 19.60 -11.79
C ARG A 52 18.40 19.54 -10.45
N SER A 53 19.67 19.94 -10.40
CA SER A 53 20.46 19.98 -9.15
C SER A 53 19.76 20.78 -8.05
N GLU A 54 19.19 21.95 -8.39
CA GLU A 54 18.42 22.77 -7.45
C GLU A 54 17.18 22.05 -6.89
N GLN A 55 16.47 21.27 -7.71
CA GLN A 55 15.32 20.47 -7.29
C GLN A 55 15.75 19.32 -6.37
N ALA A 56 16.84 18.63 -6.72
CA ALA A 56 17.40 17.56 -5.91
C ALA A 56 17.87 18.07 -4.54
N GLU A 57 18.61 19.18 -4.49
CA GLU A 57 19.03 19.83 -3.24
C GLU A 57 17.82 20.24 -2.38
N PHE A 58 16.79 20.83 -3.00
CA PHE A 58 15.56 21.19 -2.32
C PHE A 58 14.88 19.96 -1.71
N ILE A 59 14.76 18.87 -2.46
CA ILE A 59 14.16 17.61 -1.99
C ILE A 59 14.98 17.02 -0.83
N VAL A 60 16.32 17.00 -0.92
CA VAL A 60 17.19 16.54 0.18
C VAL A 60 16.96 17.36 1.44
N SER A 61 16.92 18.69 1.32
CA SER A 61 16.65 19.59 2.45
C SER A 61 15.29 19.28 3.11
N LYS A 62 14.25 19.07 2.30
CA LYS A 62 12.90 18.74 2.80
C LYS A 62 12.78 17.34 3.39
N ALA A 63 13.47 16.36 2.84
CA ALA A 63 13.56 15.02 3.42
C ALA A 63 14.27 15.04 4.78
N GLN A 64 15.34 15.83 4.93
CA GLN A 64 16.00 16.04 6.23
C GLN A 64 15.10 16.75 7.24
N GLU A 65 14.32 17.74 6.80
CA GLU A 65 13.34 18.43 7.65
C GLU A 65 12.31 17.44 8.20
N ILE A 66 11.75 16.57 7.35
CA ILE A 66 10.82 15.52 7.76
C ILE A 66 11.46 14.50 8.70
N LYS A 67 12.72 14.11 8.46
CA LYS A 67 13.46 13.23 9.36
C LYS A 67 13.52 13.82 10.77
N ARG A 68 13.88 15.10 10.89
CA ARG A 68 13.91 15.80 12.20
C ARG A 68 12.54 15.86 12.86
N ILE A 69 11.47 16.10 12.10
CA ILE A 69 10.09 16.10 12.62
C ILE A 69 9.75 14.71 13.16
N ARG A 70 10.03 13.64 12.40
CA ARG A 70 9.80 12.25 12.82
C ARG A 70 10.59 11.91 14.07
N ASP A 71 11.88 12.26 14.12
CA ASP A 71 12.74 11.96 15.27
C ASP A 71 12.31 12.70 16.54
N SER A 72 11.95 13.99 16.43
CA SER A 72 11.39 14.75 17.55
C SER A 72 10.08 14.15 18.04
N SER A 73 9.23 13.67 17.14
CA SER A 73 7.95 13.07 17.48
C SER A 73 8.12 11.69 18.13
N LYS A 74 9.07 10.88 17.63
CA LYS A 74 9.47 9.61 18.26
C LYS A 74 9.96 9.84 19.69
N GLU A 75 10.75 10.90 19.92
CA GLU A 75 11.26 11.21 21.26
C GLU A 75 10.15 11.66 22.22
N LYS A 76 9.23 12.52 21.76
CA LYS A 76 8.03 12.86 22.53
C LYS A 76 7.19 11.63 22.85
N ALA A 77 6.94 10.76 21.87
CA ALA A 77 6.20 9.52 22.08
C ALA A 77 6.88 8.59 23.11
N ARG A 78 8.22 8.48 23.08
CA ARG A 78 8.99 7.74 24.10
C ARG A 78 8.81 8.32 25.50
N SER A 79 8.77 9.65 25.64
CA SER A 79 8.55 10.30 26.94
C SER A 79 7.14 10.06 27.51
N LEU A 80 6.11 9.93 26.66
CA LEU A 80 4.73 9.62 27.06
C LEU A 80 4.49 8.12 27.27
N SER A 81 5.32 7.25 26.70
CA SER A 81 5.14 5.79 26.74
C SER A 81 5.01 5.21 28.16
N PRO A 82 5.78 5.63 29.18
CA PRO A 82 5.62 5.10 30.54
C PRO A 82 4.27 5.44 31.17
N GLU A 83 3.79 6.67 30.97
CA GLU A 83 2.50 7.15 31.50
C GLU A 83 1.32 6.41 30.85
N VAL A 84 1.37 6.21 29.53
CA VAL A 84 0.39 5.38 28.81
C VAL A 84 0.41 3.94 29.30
N ALA A 85 1.60 3.36 29.47
CA ALA A 85 1.76 1.97 29.89
C ALA A 85 1.20 1.76 31.30
N GLU A 86 1.49 2.68 32.23
CA GLU A 86 0.97 2.60 33.59
C GLU A 86 -0.55 2.76 33.61
N THR A 87 -1.09 3.75 32.90
CA THR A 87 -2.55 3.96 32.81
C THR A 87 -3.25 2.73 32.22
N CYS A 88 -2.71 2.14 31.15
CA CYS A 88 -3.22 0.90 30.56
C CYS A 88 -3.14 -0.28 31.52
N LYS A 89 -2.07 -0.37 32.32
CA LYS A 89 -1.88 -1.42 33.32
C LYS A 89 -2.92 -1.29 34.44
N THR A 90 -3.17 -0.08 34.95
CA THR A 90 -4.23 0.20 35.93
C THR A 90 -5.59 -0.22 35.37
N ILE A 91 -5.94 0.23 34.16
CA ILE A 91 -7.20 -0.16 33.49
C ILE A 91 -7.31 -1.69 33.38
N LYS A 92 -6.23 -2.36 32.98
CA LYS A 92 -6.21 -3.83 32.88
C LYS A 92 -6.49 -4.47 34.24
N GLU A 93 -5.83 -4.04 35.31
CA GLU A 93 -6.02 -4.58 36.65
C GLU A 93 -7.46 -4.36 37.15
N GLU A 94 -8.05 -3.20 36.89
CA GLU A 94 -9.44 -2.91 37.26
C GLU A 94 -10.46 -3.79 36.53
N VAL A 95 -10.24 -3.99 35.22
CA VAL A 95 -11.08 -4.87 34.40
C VAL A 95 -10.93 -6.34 34.82
N PHE A 96 -9.71 -6.81 35.08
CA PHE A 96 -9.47 -8.17 35.58
C PHE A 96 -10.05 -8.41 36.98
N GLY A 97 -10.02 -7.39 37.84
CA GLY A 97 -10.65 -7.40 39.16
C GLY A 97 -12.17 -7.43 39.14
N LYS A 98 -12.80 -7.47 37.95
CA LYS A 98 -14.26 -7.38 37.75
C LYS A 98 -14.89 -6.13 38.37
N LYS A 99 -14.12 -5.04 38.51
CA LYS A 99 -14.74 -3.75 38.83
C LYS A 99 -15.71 -3.40 37.70
N VAL A 100 -16.94 -3.06 38.06
CA VAL A 100 -17.99 -2.69 37.09
C VAL A 100 -17.70 -1.31 36.47
N PHE A 101 -16.90 -0.49 37.16
CA PHE A 101 -16.54 0.87 36.76
C PHE A 101 -15.04 1.09 36.93
N ILE A 102 -14.43 1.72 35.92
CA ILE A 102 -13.05 2.24 35.98
C ILE A 102 -13.09 3.51 36.80
N ASP A 103 -12.06 3.74 37.61
CA ASP A 103 -11.93 4.95 38.38
C ASP A 103 -11.92 6.22 37.50
N ASP A 104 -12.59 7.27 37.96
CA ASP A 104 -12.86 8.49 37.20
C ASP A 104 -11.57 9.28 36.88
N GLU A 105 -10.55 9.17 37.74
CA GLU A 105 -9.22 9.75 37.53
C GLU A 105 -8.43 8.95 36.49
N THR A 106 -8.48 7.61 36.58
CA THR A 106 -7.82 6.71 35.61
C THR A 106 -8.39 6.90 34.20
N ALA A 107 -9.72 7.02 34.07
CA ALA A 107 -10.37 7.31 32.80
C ALA A 107 -9.97 8.69 32.24
N LYS A 108 -9.92 9.73 33.08
CA LYS A 108 -9.49 11.08 32.68
C LYS A 108 -8.04 11.09 32.18
N ASN A 109 -7.12 10.43 32.90
CA ASN A 109 -5.72 10.34 32.51
C ASN A 109 -5.58 9.63 31.16
N PHE A 110 -6.26 8.50 30.95
CA PHE A 110 -6.24 7.80 29.67
C PHE A 110 -6.74 8.67 28.50
N HIS A 111 -7.88 9.34 28.69
CA HIS A 111 -8.45 10.20 27.66
C HIS A 111 -7.54 11.37 27.32
N LYS A 112 -6.95 12.00 28.33
CA LYS A 112 -5.99 13.10 28.15
C LYS A 112 -4.77 12.64 27.37
N THR A 113 -4.10 11.57 27.79
CA THR A 113 -2.90 11.09 27.09
C THR A 113 -3.20 10.64 25.67
N LYS A 114 -4.40 10.07 25.43
CA LYS A 114 -4.86 9.74 24.08
C LYS A 114 -5.03 11.00 23.23
N GLU A 115 -5.68 12.04 23.75
CA GLU A 115 -5.86 13.32 23.05
C GLU A 115 -4.52 14.00 22.73
N ASP A 116 -3.56 13.95 23.66
CA ASP A 116 -2.20 14.48 23.46
C ASP A 116 -1.49 13.76 22.30
N ILE A 117 -1.62 12.42 22.21
CA ILE A 117 -1.04 11.62 21.13
C ILE A 117 -1.73 11.90 19.79
N GLU A 118 -3.07 11.95 19.76
CA GLU A 118 -3.83 12.25 18.55
C GLU A 118 -3.49 13.66 18.02
N THR A 119 -3.37 14.64 18.92
CA THR A 119 -2.94 16.01 18.59
C THR A 119 -1.54 16.03 18.00
N MET A 120 -0.58 15.35 18.65
CA MET A 120 0.79 15.24 18.15
C MET A 120 0.85 14.60 16.76
N GLN A 121 0.12 13.50 16.54
CA GLN A 121 0.07 12.83 15.24
C GLN A 121 -0.51 13.73 14.16
N LYS A 122 -1.58 14.48 14.49
CA LYS A 122 -2.20 15.43 13.57
C LYS A 122 -1.22 16.54 13.17
N GLU A 123 -0.54 17.17 14.13
CA GLU A 123 0.46 18.21 13.87
C GLU A 123 1.60 17.71 12.96
N VAL A 124 2.07 16.49 13.20
CA VAL A 124 3.11 15.86 12.38
C VAL A 124 2.61 15.62 10.95
N SER A 125 1.40 15.06 10.82
CA SER A 125 0.79 14.81 9.51
C SER A 125 0.61 16.11 8.72
N GLU A 126 0.07 17.15 9.35
CA GLU A 126 -0.16 18.46 8.72
C GLU A 126 1.16 19.10 8.25
N ARG A 127 2.23 19.01 9.05
CA ARG A 127 3.56 19.48 8.64
C ARG A 127 4.13 18.69 7.47
N ILE A 128 4.02 17.36 7.49
CA ILE A 128 4.47 16.51 6.39
C ILE A 128 3.68 16.84 5.11
N ASP A 129 2.37 17.06 5.21
CA ASP A 129 1.51 17.42 4.08
C ASP A 129 1.89 18.80 3.50
N TYR A 130 2.19 19.77 4.36
CA TYR A 130 2.69 21.07 3.93
C TYR A 130 4.03 20.97 3.19
N ILE A 131 4.97 20.16 3.70
CA ILE A 131 6.26 19.92 3.06
C ILE A 131 6.08 19.19 1.71
N ALA A 132 5.21 18.18 1.66
CA ALA A 132 4.89 17.47 0.43
C ALA A 132 4.32 18.39 -0.65
N LYS A 133 3.41 19.31 -0.27
CA LYS A 133 2.89 20.32 -1.18
C LYS A 133 3.99 21.27 -1.68
N SER A 134 4.93 21.63 -0.81
CA SER A 134 6.07 22.48 -1.20
C SER A 134 6.98 21.77 -2.21
N VAL A 135 7.21 20.46 -2.06
CA VAL A 135 7.93 19.65 -3.06
C VAL A 135 7.15 19.57 -4.35
N GLU A 136 5.84 19.33 -4.29
CA GLU A 136 4.99 19.28 -5.49
C GLU A 136 5.09 20.57 -6.32
N GLN A 137 5.12 21.74 -5.66
CA GLN A 137 5.24 23.05 -6.31
C GLN A 137 6.60 23.31 -6.95
N GLN A 138 7.64 22.55 -6.59
CA GLN A 138 8.98 22.66 -7.18
C GLN A 138 9.17 21.75 -8.40
N LEU A 139 8.21 20.86 -8.68
CA LEU A 139 8.27 19.95 -9.81
C LEU A 139 7.59 20.54 -11.05
N GLU A 140 8.17 20.24 -12.21
CA GLU A 140 7.65 20.66 -13.50
C GLU A 140 6.46 19.78 -13.92
N PRO A 141 5.56 20.25 -14.82
CA PRO A 141 4.38 19.49 -15.24
C PRO A 141 4.67 18.08 -15.76
N PHE A 142 5.77 17.88 -16.48
CA PHE A 142 6.18 16.56 -16.99
C PHE A 142 6.62 15.62 -15.85
N GLN A 143 7.25 16.14 -14.80
CA GLN A 143 7.68 15.39 -13.62
C GLN A 143 6.46 14.98 -12.77
N LEU A 144 5.48 15.88 -12.65
CA LEU A 144 4.20 15.58 -12.01
C LEU A 144 3.44 14.47 -12.76
N ASN A 145 3.44 14.51 -14.10
CA ASN A 145 2.86 13.44 -14.92
C ASN A 145 3.60 12.10 -14.74
N ALA A 146 4.94 12.13 -14.72
CA ALA A 146 5.76 10.96 -14.43
C ALA A 146 5.43 10.37 -13.04
N LEU A 147 5.25 11.21 -12.01
CA LEU A 147 4.79 10.77 -10.69
C LEU A 147 3.41 10.13 -10.73
N ASP A 148 2.44 10.73 -11.42
CA ASP A 148 1.08 10.20 -11.51
C ASP A 148 1.05 8.80 -12.13
N ASN A 149 1.84 8.59 -13.19
CA ASN A 149 1.91 7.31 -13.90
C ASN A 149 2.91 6.31 -13.30
N TYR A 150 3.73 6.73 -12.33
CA TYR A 150 4.74 5.86 -11.74
C TYR A 150 4.11 4.69 -10.96
N THR A 151 4.48 3.47 -11.36
CA THR A 151 4.15 2.24 -10.64
C THR A 151 5.40 1.69 -9.94
N PRO A 152 5.42 1.59 -8.60
CA PRO A 152 6.60 1.13 -7.87
C PRO A 152 7.02 -0.29 -8.28
N CYS A 153 8.21 -0.41 -8.86
CA CYS A 153 8.74 -1.68 -9.35
C CYS A 153 10.22 -1.84 -9.00
N ILE A 154 10.63 -3.09 -8.76
CA ILE A 154 12.03 -3.46 -8.50
C ILE A 154 12.73 -3.70 -9.83
N ILE A 155 12.09 -4.47 -10.70
CA ILE A 155 12.57 -4.73 -12.05
C ILE A 155 11.83 -3.78 -12.99
N PRO A 156 12.51 -2.78 -13.59
CA PRO A 156 11.88 -1.90 -14.55
C PRO A 156 11.41 -2.71 -15.76
N ARG A 157 10.16 -2.54 -16.17
CA ARG A 157 9.68 -3.09 -17.44
C ARG A 157 10.37 -2.32 -18.55
N ILE A 158 11.15 -3.00 -19.40
CA ILE A 158 11.61 -2.42 -20.65
C ILE A 158 10.38 -2.35 -21.56
N SER A 159 9.53 -1.34 -21.36
CA SER A 159 8.46 -1.08 -22.30
C SER A 159 9.12 -0.57 -23.58
N LYS A 160 9.21 -1.46 -24.57
CA LYS A 160 9.36 -1.00 -25.95
C LYS A 160 8.20 -0.06 -26.21
N GLY A 161 8.50 1.24 -26.33
CA GLY A 161 7.53 2.30 -26.52
C GLY A 161 6.55 1.99 -27.65
N ARG A 162 5.37 1.51 -27.29
CA ARG A 162 4.17 1.55 -28.12
C ARG A 162 3.04 2.10 -27.27
N ILE A 163 2.72 3.35 -27.56
CA ILE A 163 1.43 3.97 -27.25
C ILE A 163 0.34 2.94 -27.63
N GLY A 164 -0.52 2.59 -26.67
CA GLY A 164 -1.65 1.67 -26.88
C GLY A 164 -1.58 0.31 -26.19
N GLN A 165 -0.51 -0.03 -25.47
CA GLN A 165 -0.50 -1.23 -24.63
C GLN A 165 -1.00 -0.93 -23.22
N ALA A 166 -2.15 -1.52 -22.86
CA ALA A 166 -2.73 -1.44 -21.52
C ALA A 166 -1.91 -2.29 -20.54
N ASP A 167 -1.38 -1.65 -19.52
CA ASP A 167 -0.41 -2.19 -18.57
C ASP A 167 -1.12 -2.84 -17.37
N SER A 168 -1.81 -3.98 -17.55
CA SER A 168 -2.30 -4.76 -16.39
C SER A 168 -2.68 -6.22 -16.67
N SER A 169 -3.15 -6.55 -17.87
CA SER A 169 -3.91 -7.80 -18.07
C SER A 169 -3.16 -8.96 -18.75
N GLU A 170 -1.84 -8.86 -18.97
CA GLU A 170 -1.05 -9.86 -19.74
C GLU A 170 -1.23 -11.30 -19.19
N GLY A 171 -1.31 -11.45 -17.86
CA GLY A 171 -1.52 -12.76 -17.23
C GLY A 171 -2.90 -13.36 -17.51
N LEU A 172 -3.94 -12.51 -17.58
CA LEU A 172 -5.30 -12.91 -17.91
C LEU A 172 -5.44 -13.20 -19.40
N VAL A 173 -4.88 -12.35 -20.28
CA VAL A 173 -4.85 -12.58 -21.73
C VAL A 173 -4.22 -13.95 -22.06
N LYS A 174 -3.05 -14.27 -21.47
CA LYS A 174 -2.42 -15.58 -21.64
C LYS A 174 -3.29 -16.74 -21.13
N ALA A 175 -4.08 -16.52 -20.09
CA ALA A 175 -5.02 -17.53 -19.60
C ALA A 175 -6.19 -17.73 -20.59
N LEU A 176 -6.75 -16.66 -21.14
CA LEU A 176 -7.80 -16.71 -22.16
C LEU A 176 -7.31 -17.40 -23.45
N GLU A 177 -6.12 -17.06 -23.93
CA GLU A 177 -5.49 -17.72 -25.09
C GLU A 177 -5.32 -19.23 -24.85
N ARG A 178 -4.94 -19.63 -23.62
CA ARG A 178 -4.80 -21.03 -23.26
C ARG A 178 -6.14 -21.76 -23.23
N VAL A 179 -7.18 -21.11 -22.74
CA VAL A 179 -8.55 -21.64 -22.73
C VAL A 179 -9.06 -21.82 -24.17
N LYS A 180 -8.86 -20.82 -25.04
CA LYS A 180 -9.28 -20.87 -26.44
C LYS A 180 -8.66 -22.03 -27.21
N LYS A 181 -7.34 -22.23 -27.05
CA LYS A 181 -6.57 -23.28 -27.73
C LYS A 181 -6.76 -24.68 -27.11
N MET A 182 -7.47 -24.79 -25.99
CA MET A 182 -7.64 -26.07 -25.31
C MET A 182 -8.65 -26.97 -26.04
N PRO A 183 -8.35 -28.27 -26.25
CA PRO A 183 -9.33 -29.22 -26.76
C PRO A 183 -10.55 -29.32 -25.83
N GLU A 184 -11.74 -29.46 -26.39
CA GLU A 184 -13.04 -29.44 -25.68
C GLU A 184 -13.07 -30.37 -24.46
N VAL A 185 -12.70 -31.64 -24.65
CA VAL A 185 -12.69 -32.65 -23.57
C VAL A 185 -11.80 -32.21 -22.40
N ARG A 186 -10.61 -31.65 -22.69
CA ARG A 186 -9.70 -31.17 -21.65
C ARG A 186 -10.22 -29.92 -20.99
N TYR A 187 -10.88 -29.04 -21.73
CA TYR A 187 -11.46 -27.82 -21.20
C TYR A 187 -12.57 -28.14 -20.19
N GLU A 188 -13.53 -28.98 -20.56
CA GLU A 188 -14.63 -29.36 -19.67
C GLU A 188 -14.13 -30.01 -18.37
N GLU A 189 -13.11 -30.86 -18.46
CA GLU A 189 -12.49 -31.49 -17.29
C GLU A 189 -11.77 -30.49 -16.37
N HIS A 190 -11.19 -29.41 -16.91
CA HIS A 190 -10.24 -28.56 -16.17
C HIS A 190 -10.72 -27.12 -15.93
N LYS A 191 -11.82 -26.65 -16.55
CA LYS A 191 -12.25 -25.24 -16.50
C LYS A 191 -12.46 -24.73 -15.07
N ALA A 192 -13.07 -25.55 -14.21
CA ALA A 192 -13.28 -25.21 -12.80
C ALA A 192 -11.96 -25.03 -12.04
N HIS A 193 -10.98 -25.90 -12.29
CA HIS A 193 -9.66 -25.84 -11.67
C HIS A 193 -8.83 -24.65 -12.20
N LEU A 194 -8.94 -24.33 -13.50
CA LEU A 194 -8.30 -23.16 -14.09
C LEU A 194 -8.84 -21.86 -13.49
N ALA A 195 -10.16 -21.74 -13.35
CA ALA A 195 -10.81 -20.59 -12.72
C ALA A 195 -10.39 -20.44 -11.26
N GLU A 196 -10.32 -21.53 -10.50
CA GLU A 196 -9.84 -21.53 -9.12
C GLU A 196 -8.38 -21.07 -9.02
N LYS A 197 -7.48 -21.66 -9.82
CA LYS A 197 -6.05 -21.30 -9.82
C LYS A 197 -5.82 -19.83 -10.18
N LEU A 198 -6.62 -19.30 -11.10
CA LEU A 198 -6.55 -17.90 -11.49
C LEU A 198 -7.13 -16.98 -10.42
N THR A 199 -8.23 -17.37 -9.76
CA THR A 199 -8.80 -16.66 -8.60
C THR A 199 -7.78 -16.58 -7.46
N GLU A 200 -7.08 -17.66 -7.16
CA GLU A 200 -6.02 -17.68 -6.14
C GLU A 200 -4.84 -16.77 -6.50
N ARG A 201 -4.45 -16.69 -7.78
CA ARG A 201 -3.42 -15.73 -8.22
C ARG A 201 -3.90 -14.30 -8.05
N ILE A 202 -5.13 -14.00 -8.45
CA ILE A 202 -5.75 -12.69 -8.28
C ILE A 202 -5.72 -12.31 -6.79
N LYS A 203 -6.20 -13.19 -5.90
CA LYS A 203 -6.21 -12.99 -4.46
C LYS A 203 -4.84 -12.62 -3.88
N LYS A 204 -3.76 -13.24 -4.34
CA LYS A 204 -2.40 -12.91 -3.88
C LYS A 204 -1.96 -11.47 -4.20
N HIS A 205 -2.58 -10.84 -5.20
CA HIS A 205 -2.26 -9.48 -5.62
C HIS A 205 -3.16 -8.40 -4.98
N TYR A 206 -4.15 -8.79 -4.18
CA TYR A 206 -5.07 -7.87 -3.51
C TYR A 206 -5.05 -8.11 -1.99
N PRO A 207 -5.03 -7.06 -1.15
CA PRO A 207 -5.09 -7.19 0.29
C PRO A 207 -6.35 -7.95 0.75
N PRO A 208 -6.28 -8.79 1.81
CA PRO A 208 -7.44 -9.53 2.34
C PRO A 208 -8.65 -8.65 2.72
N GLN A 209 -8.43 -7.36 2.95
CA GLN A 209 -9.44 -6.39 3.39
C GLN A 209 -10.21 -5.73 2.24
N GLU A 210 -9.84 -5.96 0.96
CA GLU A 210 -10.48 -5.30 -0.19
C GLU A 210 -11.82 -5.93 -0.64
N GLY A 211 -12.43 -6.77 0.20
CA GLY A 211 -13.78 -7.27 -0.06
C GLY A 211 -13.89 -8.13 -1.32
N LEU A 212 -12.82 -8.87 -1.66
CA LEU A 212 -12.82 -9.80 -2.77
C LEU A 212 -13.88 -10.89 -2.55
N ASN A 213 -14.88 -10.93 -3.44
CA ASN A 213 -15.84 -12.02 -3.47
C ASN A 213 -15.32 -13.12 -4.41
N GLU A 214 -14.59 -14.08 -3.86
CA GLU A 214 -13.96 -15.17 -4.61
C GLU A 214 -14.96 -15.97 -5.45
N ALA A 215 -16.15 -16.24 -4.91
CA ALA A 215 -17.20 -16.96 -5.63
C ALA A 215 -17.69 -16.17 -6.86
N GLN A 216 -17.85 -14.85 -6.72
CA GLN A 216 -18.24 -13.98 -7.82
C GLN A 216 -17.15 -13.88 -8.89
N ILE A 217 -15.88 -13.76 -8.48
CA ILE A 217 -14.73 -13.73 -9.40
C ILE A 217 -14.65 -15.05 -10.17
N LYS A 218 -14.73 -16.19 -9.48
CA LYS A 218 -14.70 -17.51 -10.10
C LYS A 218 -15.85 -17.72 -11.09
N SER A 219 -17.07 -17.34 -10.71
CA SER A 219 -18.25 -17.44 -11.59
C SER A 219 -18.09 -16.60 -12.86
N ARG A 220 -17.57 -15.37 -12.73
CA ARG A 220 -17.33 -14.50 -13.89
C ARG A 220 -16.17 -14.98 -14.77
N LEU A 221 -15.12 -15.54 -14.18
CA LEU A 221 -14.04 -16.17 -14.95
C LEU A 221 -14.56 -17.32 -15.80
N LEU A 222 -15.38 -18.20 -15.20
CA LEU A 222 -16.00 -19.30 -15.93
C LEU A 222 -16.85 -18.78 -17.08
N LYS A 223 -17.70 -17.78 -16.83
CA LYS A 223 -18.48 -17.15 -17.90
C LYS A 223 -17.59 -16.59 -19.02
N THR A 224 -16.54 -15.86 -18.65
CA THR A 224 -15.59 -15.29 -19.62
C THR A 224 -14.88 -16.37 -20.43
N PHE A 225 -14.60 -17.53 -19.83
CA PHE A 225 -14.02 -18.68 -20.53
C PHE A 225 -14.98 -19.24 -21.57
N GLU A 226 -16.26 -19.41 -21.23
CA GLU A 226 -17.27 -19.85 -22.21
C GLU A 226 -17.42 -18.82 -23.34
N ASP A 227 -17.59 -17.54 -23.00
CA ASP A 227 -17.74 -16.44 -23.97
C ASP A 227 -16.55 -16.40 -24.96
N VAL A 228 -15.32 -16.61 -24.48
CA VAL A 228 -14.12 -16.67 -25.32
C VAL A 228 -14.09 -17.94 -26.20
N ARG A 229 -14.54 -19.08 -25.70
CA ARG A 229 -14.57 -20.32 -26.49
C ARG A 229 -15.58 -20.26 -27.62
N ASP A 230 -16.72 -19.63 -27.38
CA ASP A 230 -17.81 -19.48 -28.36
C ASP A 230 -17.51 -18.42 -29.44
N MET A 231 -16.62 -17.47 -29.15
CA MET A 231 -16.21 -16.42 -30.08
C MET A 231 -15.44 -16.97 -31.30
N GLU A 232 -15.44 -16.29 -32.46
CA GLU A 232 -14.56 -16.71 -33.56
C GLU A 232 -13.08 -16.39 -33.25
N ASP A 233 -12.14 -17.15 -33.80
CA ASP A 233 -10.70 -16.95 -33.54
C ASP A 233 -10.23 -15.53 -33.94
N VAL A 234 -10.72 -15.02 -35.06
CA VAL A 234 -10.39 -13.67 -35.55
C VAL A 234 -10.96 -12.60 -34.60
N GLU A 235 -12.20 -12.78 -34.15
CA GLU A 235 -12.84 -11.86 -33.21
C GLU A 235 -12.15 -11.88 -31.84
N PHE A 236 -11.74 -13.05 -31.37
CA PHE A 236 -10.98 -13.18 -30.13
C PHE A 236 -9.62 -12.49 -30.22
N GLU A 237 -8.87 -12.70 -31.29
CA GLU A 237 -7.56 -12.06 -31.45
C GLU A 237 -7.64 -10.53 -31.53
N LEU A 238 -8.76 -9.97 -32.01
CA LEU A 238 -9.00 -8.52 -32.05
C LEU A 238 -9.44 -7.95 -30.70
N ASN A 239 -10.09 -8.74 -29.85
CA ASN A 239 -10.75 -8.25 -28.62
C ASN A 239 -10.14 -8.77 -27.31
N LYS A 240 -9.16 -9.68 -27.34
CA LYS A 240 -8.65 -10.36 -26.14
C LYS A 240 -8.14 -9.41 -25.05
N GLU A 241 -7.51 -8.30 -25.43
CA GLU A 241 -7.07 -7.26 -24.50
C GLU A 241 -8.26 -6.55 -23.84
N ASP A 242 -9.29 -6.21 -24.61
CA ASP A 242 -10.49 -5.54 -24.12
C ASP A 242 -11.35 -6.46 -23.25
N ILE A 243 -11.42 -7.76 -23.58
CA ILE A 243 -12.08 -8.78 -22.75
C ILE A 243 -11.37 -8.90 -21.39
N ALA A 244 -10.04 -8.97 -21.40
CA ALA A 244 -9.26 -9.06 -20.18
C ALA A 244 -9.41 -7.79 -19.31
N LYS A 245 -9.36 -6.60 -19.94
CA LYS A 245 -9.56 -5.33 -19.26
C LYS A 245 -10.97 -5.18 -18.70
N GLY A 246 -12.00 -5.53 -19.47
CA GLY A 246 -13.40 -5.50 -19.05
C GLY A 246 -13.66 -6.43 -17.87
N PHE A 247 -13.01 -7.60 -17.84
CA PHE A 247 -13.06 -8.48 -16.67
C PHE A 247 -12.46 -7.80 -15.43
N GLU A 248 -11.26 -7.22 -15.55
CA GLU A 248 -10.58 -6.54 -14.44
C GLU A 248 -11.43 -5.39 -13.88
N GLU A 249 -11.97 -4.53 -14.76
CA GLU A 249 -12.77 -3.36 -14.37
C GLU A 249 -14.10 -3.73 -13.69
N THR A 250 -14.73 -4.82 -14.12
CA THR A 250 -16.04 -5.22 -13.60
C THR A 250 -15.92 -6.10 -12.37
N SER A 251 -14.89 -6.94 -12.29
CA SER A 251 -14.83 -8.09 -11.37
C SER A 251 -13.77 -7.96 -10.28
N LEU A 252 -12.82 -7.04 -10.44
CA LEU A 252 -11.81 -6.79 -9.43
C LEU A 252 -12.08 -5.45 -8.74
N PRO A 253 -11.80 -5.33 -7.43
CA PRO A 253 -11.80 -4.03 -6.79
C PRO A 253 -10.80 -3.13 -7.50
N LYS A 254 -11.18 -1.86 -7.71
CA LYS A 254 -10.25 -0.87 -8.26
C LYS A 254 -9.06 -0.80 -7.32
N LYS A 255 -7.87 -1.14 -7.83
CA LYS A 255 -6.62 -0.92 -7.10
C LYS A 255 -6.60 0.55 -6.68
N LYS A 256 -6.46 0.80 -5.38
CA LYS A 256 -6.36 2.17 -4.89
C LYS A 256 -5.01 2.72 -5.31
N GLU A 257 -4.99 3.42 -6.44
CA GLU A 257 -3.78 4.10 -6.89
C GLU A 257 -3.32 5.08 -5.81
N MET A 258 -2.03 5.08 -5.53
CA MET A 258 -1.46 6.06 -4.63
C MET A 258 -1.64 7.44 -5.22
N SER A 259 -2.23 8.37 -4.46
CA SER A 259 -2.30 9.75 -4.88
C SER A 259 -0.88 10.32 -5.06
N ARG A 260 -0.75 11.35 -5.90
CA ARG A 260 0.52 12.05 -6.11
C ARG A 260 1.17 12.48 -4.79
N ALA A 261 0.39 13.11 -3.90
CA ALA A 261 0.85 13.49 -2.58
C ALA A 261 1.37 12.30 -1.75
N ALA A 262 0.72 11.14 -1.85
CA ALA A 262 1.20 9.92 -1.19
C ALA A 262 2.52 9.41 -1.80
N LYS A 263 2.70 9.51 -3.12
CA LYS A 263 3.96 9.14 -3.79
C LYS A 263 5.10 10.09 -3.41
N ILE A 264 4.85 11.40 -3.34
CA ILE A 264 5.83 12.39 -2.86
C ILE A 264 6.26 12.06 -1.43
N LYS A 265 5.29 11.86 -0.51
CA LYS A 265 5.57 11.50 0.89
C LYS A 265 6.34 10.19 1.02
N LYS A 266 6.01 9.19 0.19
CA LYS A 266 6.61 7.85 0.25
C LYS A 266 8.00 7.78 -0.37
N PHE A 267 8.23 8.44 -1.50
CA PHE A 267 9.46 8.29 -2.27
C PHE A 267 10.36 9.51 -2.21
N LEU A 268 9.81 10.71 -2.39
CA LEU A 268 10.59 11.94 -2.43
C LEU A 268 10.93 12.51 -1.05
N LEU A 269 10.23 12.06 -0.02
CA LEU A 269 10.40 12.50 1.38
C LEU A 269 10.70 11.31 2.32
N SER A 270 11.18 10.20 1.75
CA SER A 270 11.70 9.09 2.52
C SER A 270 13.04 9.46 3.17
N GLU A 271 13.49 8.68 4.15
CA GLU A 271 14.84 8.87 4.69
C GLU A 271 15.90 8.36 3.70
N ASN A 272 15.56 7.33 2.93
CA ASN A 272 16.44 6.68 1.96
C ASN A 272 16.78 7.57 0.75
N ILE A 273 15.93 8.53 0.39
CA ILE A 273 16.24 9.42 -0.74
C ILE A 273 17.44 10.34 -0.44
N ILE A 274 17.72 10.62 0.83
CA ILE A 274 18.80 11.53 1.24
C ILE A 274 20.16 11.05 0.74
N PRO A 275 20.63 9.82 1.07
CA PRO A 275 21.90 9.33 0.54
C PRO A 275 21.88 9.18 -1.00
N ILE A 276 20.77 8.71 -1.58
CA ILE A 276 20.65 8.48 -3.03
C ILE A 276 20.82 9.78 -3.83
N LEU A 277 20.16 10.86 -3.43
CA LEU A 277 20.29 12.14 -4.12
C LEU A 277 21.63 12.82 -3.87
N LYS A 278 22.23 12.64 -2.69
CA LYS A 278 23.57 13.18 -2.41
C LYS A 278 24.62 12.56 -3.34
N GLU A 279 24.58 11.23 -3.52
CA GLU A 279 25.49 10.53 -4.44
C GLU A 279 25.33 11.00 -5.90
N ARG A 280 24.16 11.52 -6.30
CA ARG A 280 23.94 12.06 -7.65
C ARG A 280 24.34 13.53 -7.81
N LEU A 281 24.49 14.26 -6.71
CA LEU A 281 24.88 15.66 -6.70
C LEU A 281 26.41 15.83 -6.68
N ASP A 282 27.12 14.80 -6.22
CA ASP A 282 28.59 14.68 -6.27
C ASP A 282 29.10 14.32 -7.68
#